data_AF-A0A1L8E9P2-F1
#
_entry.id   AF-A0A1L8E9P2-F1
#
_cell.length_a   1.000
_cell.length_b   1.000
_cell.length_c   1.000
_cell.angle_alpha   90.00
_cell.angle_beta   90.00
_cell.angle_gamma   90.00
#
_symmetry.space_group_name_H-M   'P 1'
#
loop_
_entity.id
_entity.type
_entity.pdbx_description
1 polymer ?
#
loop_
_entity_poly.entity_id
_entity_poly.type
_entity_poly.pdbx_seq_one_letter_code
_entity_poly.pdbx_strand_id
1 'polypeptide(L)'
;MSDESFYGVTLSGEGSTVEWEVLSNDEDFPRGQKLIIRQILLGAEAKEDEFNVVEVHTVKDNLKIPIAVLKAGETRAVNPDIEFYETSATFKLIKGNGPVYIHGQNIKDEVEVVDMDDDETDEEDDGEEEEDEAQPQKKKQKNGK
;
A
#
# COMPACT_ATOMS: atom_id res chain seq x y z
N MET A 1 -11.80 5.56 11.84
CA MET A 1 -12.28 4.15 11.87
C MET A 1 -12.02 3.53 10.50
N SER A 2 -11.87 2.21 10.36
CA SER A 2 -11.74 1.59 9.04
C SER A 2 -13.12 1.39 8.40
N ASP A 3 -13.30 1.86 7.16
CA ASP A 3 -14.48 1.58 6.35
C ASP A 3 -14.22 0.29 5.54
N GLU A 4 -15.01 -0.75 5.82
CA GLU A 4 -14.88 -2.06 5.17
C GLU A 4 -16.10 -2.33 4.31
N SER A 5 -15.86 -2.65 3.04
CA SER A 5 -16.89 -2.99 2.07
C SER A 5 -16.58 -4.31 1.37
N PHE A 6 -17.63 -5.02 0.94
CA PHE A 6 -17.46 -6.22 0.12
C PHE A 6 -16.96 -5.84 -1.28
N TYR A 7 -15.91 -6.52 -1.75
CA TYR A 7 -15.45 -6.41 -3.13
C TYR A 7 -15.96 -7.59 -3.93
N GLY A 8 -16.55 -7.33 -5.10
CA GLY A 8 -17.06 -8.35 -6.00
C GLY A 8 -17.12 -7.86 -7.43
N VAL A 9 -16.44 -8.53 -8.34
CA VAL A 9 -16.38 -8.18 -9.77
C VAL A 9 -16.46 -9.43 -10.63
N THR A 10 -16.83 -9.26 -11.90
CA THR A 10 -16.95 -10.35 -12.87
C THR A 10 -16.11 -10.05 -14.11
N LEU A 11 -15.33 -11.03 -14.55
CA LEU A 11 -14.62 -11.02 -15.83
C LEU A 11 -15.30 -12.00 -16.79
N SER A 12 -15.72 -11.51 -17.96
CA SER A 12 -16.44 -12.28 -18.97
C SER A 12 -15.87 -11.99 -20.35
N GLY A 13 -15.54 -13.05 -21.08
CA GLY A 13 -14.87 -12.97 -22.38
C GLY A 13 -13.36 -12.78 -22.26
N GLU A 14 -12.64 -13.39 -23.20
CA GLU A 14 -11.18 -13.31 -23.27
C GLU A 14 -10.73 -11.86 -23.45
N GLY A 15 -9.76 -11.44 -22.63
CA GLY A 15 -9.23 -10.09 -22.64
C GLY A 15 -10.01 -9.09 -21.79
N SER A 16 -11.12 -9.48 -21.14
CA SER A 16 -11.86 -8.62 -20.22
C SER A 16 -10.99 -8.19 -19.02
N THR A 17 -11.23 -6.97 -18.55
CA THR A 17 -10.45 -6.33 -17.49
C THR A 17 -11.35 -5.61 -16.49
N VAL A 18 -10.94 -5.61 -15.23
CA VAL A 18 -11.52 -4.76 -14.18
C VAL A 18 -10.38 -4.13 -13.38
N GLU A 19 -10.52 -2.83 -13.11
CA GLU A 19 -9.53 -2.06 -12.38
C GLU A 19 -10.06 -1.75 -10.97
N TRP A 20 -9.18 -1.91 -9.99
CA TRP A 20 -9.34 -1.34 -8.67
C TRP A 20 -8.35 -0.18 -8.55
N GLU A 21 -8.89 1.03 -8.58
CA GLU A 21 -8.11 2.26 -8.51
C GLU A 21 -8.03 2.75 -7.07
N VAL A 22 -6.81 3.02 -6.64
CA VAL A 22 -6.55 3.77 -5.42
C VAL A 22 -6.61 5.25 -5.78
N LEU A 23 -7.68 5.94 -5.35
CA LEU A 23 -7.86 7.37 -5.63
C LEU A 23 -6.78 8.18 -4.91
N SER A 24 -5.84 8.77 -5.66
CA SER A 24 -5.02 9.86 -5.16
C SER A 24 -5.91 11.09 -5.07
N ASN A 25 -6.47 11.36 -3.90
CA ASN A 25 -6.99 12.69 -3.65
C ASN A 25 -5.78 13.63 -3.75
N ASP A 26 -5.90 14.73 -4.49
CA ASP A 26 -4.84 15.71 -4.76
C ASP A 26 -4.31 16.45 -3.51
N GLU A 27 -4.65 15.97 -2.30
CA GLU A 27 -4.07 16.39 -1.03
C GLU A 27 -3.57 15.15 -0.29
N ASP A 28 -2.23 15.03 -0.25
CA ASP A 28 -1.42 14.18 0.62
C ASP A 28 -1.77 12.69 0.76
N PHE A 29 -1.36 11.92 -0.25
CA PHE A 29 -1.22 10.46 -0.26
C PHE A 29 -2.51 9.66 -0.02
N PRO A 30 -2.86 8.70 -0.90
CA PRO A 30 -3.96 7.78 -0.67
C PRO A 30 -3.60 6.75 0.40
N ARG A 31 -3.53 7.17 1.65
CA ARG A 31 -3.12 6.32 2.75
C ARG A 31 -4.25 5.40 3.15
N GLY A 32 -3.92 4.16 3.51
CA GLY A 32 -4.86 3.25 4.15
C GLY A 32 -5.83 2.49 3.23
N GLN A 33 -5.73 2.61 1.90
CA GLN A 33 -6.55 1.82 0.98
C GLN A 33 -5.95 0.42 0.77
N LYS A 34 -6.77 -0.62 0.95
CA LYS A 34 -6.35 -2.02 0.87
C LYS A 34 -7.43 -2.89 0.23
N LEU A 35 -7.03 -3.69 -0.75
CA LEU A 35 -7.88 -4.72 -1.36
C LEU A 35 -7.38 -6.10 -0.97
N ILE A 36 -8.25 -6.94 -0.42
CA ILE A 36 -7.94 -8.34 -0.10
C ILE A 36 -8.77 -9.24 -1.01
N ILE A 37 -8.12 -10.09 -1.81
CA ILE A 37 -8.81 -11.06 -2.67
C ILE A 37 -8.90 -12.40 -1.96
N ARG A 38 -10.12 -12.78 -1.58
CA ARG A 38 -10.39 -14.00 -0.81
C ARG A 38 -10.61 -15.21 -1.70
N GLN A 39 -11.33 -15.06 -2.81
CA GLN A 39 -11.60 -16.18 -3.71
C GLN A 39 -11.85 -15.70 -5.14
N ILE A 40 -11.44 -16.55 -6.08
CA ILE A 40 -11.68 -16.43 -7.51
C ILE A 40 -12.42 -17.69 -7.96
N LEU A 41 -13.64 -17.53 -8.47
CA LEU A 41 -14.61 -18.59 -8.72
C LEU A 41 -15.01 -18.63 -10.21
N LEU A 42 -14.99 -19.82 -10.80
CA LEU A 42 -15.45 -20.03 -12.17
C LEU A 42 -16.96 -20.27 -12.22
N GLY A 43 -17.67 -19.48 -13.03
CA GLY A 43 -19.11 -19.56 -13.22
C GLY A 43 -19.59 -20.93 -13.72
N ALA A 44 -20.84 -21.27 -13.41
CA ALA A 44 -21.43 -22.57 -13.75
C ALA A 44 -21.61 -22.74 -15.26
N GLU A 45 -21.81 -21.62 -15.95
CA GLU A 45 -21.98 -21.45 -17.39
C GLU A 45 -20.65 -21.43 -18.16
N ALA A 46 -19.51 -21.47 -17.46
CA ALA A 46 -18.21 -21.58 -18.10
C ALA A 46 -18.09 -22.90 -18.88
N LYS A 47 -17.46 -22.84 -20.05
CA LYS A 47 -17.30 -24.00 -20.93
C LYS A 47 -16.51 -25.11 -20.25
N GLU A 48 -16.98 -26.34 -20.43
CA GLU A 48 -16.28 -27.54 -19.97
C GLU A 48 -14.92 -27.68 -20.68
N ASP A 49 -13.91 -28.18 -19.96
CA ASP A 49 -12.53 -28.34 -20.43
C ASP A 49 -11.82 -27.06 -20.95
N GLU A 50 -12.38 -25.86 -20.72
CA GLU A 50 -11.75 -24.59 -21.09
C GLU A 50 -10.96 -23.99 -19.90
N PHE A 51 -9.67 -23.74 -20.12
CA PHE A 51 -8.86 -23.02 -19.14
C PHE A 51 -9.26 -21.54 -19.08
N ASN A 52 -9.48 -21.07 -17.86
CA ASN A 52 -9.72 -19.68 -17.52
C ASN A 52 -8.57 -19.18 -16.63
N VAL A 53 -7.85 -18.17 -17.09
CA VAL A 53 -6.64 -17.68 -16.41
C VAL A 53 -6.81 -16.20 -16.07
N VAL A 54 -6.77 -15.89 -14.77
CA VAL A 54 -6.81 -14.52 -14.26
C VAL A 54 -5.40 -14.06 -13.95
N GLU A 55 -4.98 -12.98 -14.59
CA GLU A 55 -3.75 -12.25 -14.31
C GLU A 55 -4.06 -10.99 -13.50
N VAL A 56 -3.17 -10.64 -12.58
CA VAL A 56 -3.18 -9.32 -11.94
C VAL A 56 -1.98 -8.51 -12.42
N HIS A 57 -2.20 -7.21 -12.59
CA HIS A 57 -1.17 -6.20 -12.81
C HIS A 57 -1.18 -5.18 -11.67
N THR A 58 -0.05 -4.97 -10.99
CA THR A 58 0.09 -3.92 -9.97
C THR A 58 0.93 -2.77 -10.49
N VAL A 59 0.49 -1.53 -10.22
CA VAL A 59 1.21 -0.32 -10.66
C VAL A 59 2.51 -0.13 -9.87
N LYS A 60 2.47 -0.32 -8.55
CA LYS A 60 3.62 -0.10 -7.66
C LYS A 60 4.83 -0.97 -7.98
N ASP A 61 4.60 -2.25 -8.28
CA ASP A 61 5.67 -3.22 -8.55
C ASP A 61 5.91 -3.44 -10.05
N ASN A 62 5.07 -2.85 -10.92
CA ASN A 62 5.02 -3.13 -12.36
C ASN A 62 5.03 -4.64 -12.66
N LEU A 63 4.28 -5.40 -11.86
CA LEU A 63 4.28 -6.86 -11.88
C LEU A 63 3.02 -7.36 -12.59
N LYS A 64 3.19 -8.31 -13.52
CA LYS A 64 2.10 -9.07 -14.13
C LYS A 64 2.26 -10.55 -13.83
N ILE A 65 1.29 -11.15 -13.17
CA ILE A 65 1.36 -12.55 -12.78
C ILE A 65 -0.03 -13.22 -12.75
N PRO A 66 -0.17 -14.45 -13.26
CA PRO A 66 -1.38 -15.24 -13.07
C PRO A 66 -1.62 -15.55 -11.59
N ILE A 67 -2.82 -15.25 -11.10
CA ILE A 67 -3.25 -15.52 -9.71
C ILE A 67 -4.36 -16.57 -9.61
N ALA A 68 -4.94 -16.98 -10.75
CA ALA A 68 -5.86 -18.11 -10.81
C ALA A 68 -5.77 -18.84 -12.15
N VAL A 69 -5.82 -20.17 -12.09
CA VAL A 69 -6.02 -21.05 -13.24
C VAL A 69 -7.20 -21.95 -12.90
N LEU A 70 -8.30 -21.81 -13.63
CA LEU A 70 -9.56 -22.49 -13.39
C LEU A 70 -9.96 -23.28 -14.62
N LYS A 71 -10.66 -24.40 -14.42
CA LYS A 71 -11.23 -25.21 -15.50
C LYS A 71 -12.39 -26.02 -14.95
N ALA A 72 -13.56 -25.92 -15.61
CA ALA A 72 -14.73 -26.70 -15.23
C ALA A 72 -14.40 -28.20 -15.32
N GLY A 73 -14.77 -28.95 -14.28
CA GLY A 73 -14.42 -30.38 -14.13
C GLY A 73 -13.08 -30.65 -13.42
N GLU A 74 -12.22 -29.65 -13.23
CA GLU A 74 -10.92 -29.80 -12.56
C GLU A 74 -10.78 -28.85 -11.37
N THR A 75 -10.78 -27.54 -11.62
CA THR A 75 -10.59 -26.51 -10.59
C THR A 75 -11.68 -25.46 -10.72
N ARG A 76 -12.64 -25.49 -9.79
CA ARG A 76 -13.79 -24.59 -9.78
C ARG A 76 -13.49 -23.23 -9.15
N ALA A 77 -12.66 -23.21 -8.11
CA ALA A 77 -12.31 -22.00 -7.39
C ALA A 77 -10.88 -22.11 -6.82
N VAL A 78 -10.27 -20.95 -6.59
CA VAL A 78 -9.03 -20.82 -5.82
C VAL A 78 -9.20 -19.70 -4.79
N ASN A 79 -8.46 -19.80 -3.68
CA ASN A 79 -8.51 -18.82 -2.59
C ASN A 79 -7.11 -18.23 -2.39
N PRO A 80 -6.73 -17.19 -3.17
CA PRO A 80 -5.36 -16.70 -3.15
C PRO A 80 -4.95 -16.08 -1.79
N ASP A 81 -5.91 -15.46 -1.10
CA ASP A 81 -5.69 -14.71 0.14
C ASP A 81 -4.54 -13.68 0.01
N ILE A 82 -4.57 -12.93 -1.09
CA ILE A 82 -3.58 -11.90 -1.42
C ILE A 82 -4.14 -10.51 -1.14
N GLU A 83 -3.26 -9.58 -0.77
CA GLU A 83 -3.61 -8.19 -0.49
C GLU A 83 -2.84 -7.20 -1.37
N PHE A 84 -3.49 -6.10 -1.71
CA PHE A 84 -2.93 -4.96 -2.43
C PHE A 84 -3.09 -3.72 -1.54
N TYR A 85 -1.97 -3.20 -1.04
CA TYR A 85 -1.95 -2.05 -0.14
C TYR A 85 -1.39 -0.82 -0.85
N GLU A 86 -2.19 0.25 -0.88
CA GLU A 86 -1.81 1.55 -1.46
C GLU A 86 -1.26 1.45 -2.89
N THR A 87 -1.81 0.53 -3.70
CA THR A 87 -1.47 0.38 -5.11
C THR A 87 -2.69 0.04 -5.94
N SER A 88 -2.89 0.70 -7.08
CA SER A 88 -3.90 0.28 -8.04
C SER A 88 -3.57 -1.11 -8.60
N ALA A 89 -4.60 -1.90 -8.84
CA ALA A 89 -4.51 -3.26 -9.38
C ALA A 89 -5.50 -3.46 -10.53
N THR A 90 -5.04 -4.11 -11.61
CA THR A 90 -5.89 -4.48 -12.75
C THR A 90 -5.98 -6.00 -12.83
N PHE A 91 -7.19 -6.54 -12.79
CA PHE A 91 -7.45 -7.97 -13.02
C PHE A 91 -7.86 -8.18 -14.46
N LYS A 92 -7.28 -9.19 -15.11
CA LYS A 92 -7.54 -9.51 -16.52
C LYS A 92 -7.77 -10.99 -16.72
N LEU A 93 -8.81 -11.34 -17.49
CA LEU A 93 -9.00 -12.70 -17.98
C LEU A 93 -8.17 -12.89 -19.25
N ILE A 94 -6.94 -13.38 -19.10
CA ILE A 94 -5.99 -13.51 -20.22
C ILE A 94 -6.22 -14.77 -21.08
N LYS A 95 -7.07 -15.69 -20.61
CA LYS A 95 -7.49 -16.90 -21.32
C LYS A 95 -8.86 -17.33 -20.83
N GLY A 96 -9.68 -17.88 -21.74
CA GLY A 96 -11.01 -18.40 -21.43
C GLY A 96 -12.11 -17.35 -21.54
N ASN A 97 -13.36 -17.81 -21.59
CA ASN A 97 -14.53 -16.94 -21.78
C ASN A 97 -15.25 -16.60 -20.47
N GLY A 98 -14.84 -17.20 -19.35
CA GLY A 98 -15.48 -17.02 -18.06
C GLY A 98 -16.94 -17.52 -18.06
N PRO A 99 -17.80 -16.91 -17.23
CA PRO A 99 -17.50 -15.82 -16.32
C PRO A 99 -16.62 -16.28 -15.16
N VAL A 100 -15.73 -15.40 -14.71
CA VAL A 100 -14.93 -15.58 -13.51
C VAL A 100 -15.29 -14.49 -12.51
N TYR A 101 -15.70 -14.88 -11.32
CA TYR A 101 -16.01 -13.97 -10.23
C TYR A 101 -14.80 -13.81 -9.32
N ILE A 102 -14.44 -12.58 -9.00
CA ILE A 102 -13.40 -12.26 -8.02
C ILE A 102 -14.09 -11.59 -6.85
N HIS A 103 -13.88 -12.09 -5.64
CA HIS A 103 -14.50 -11.52 -4.46
C HIS A 103 -13.57 -11.48 -3.24
N GLY A 104 -13.83 -10.50 -2.39
CA GLY A 104 -12.87 -10.05 -1.39
C GLY A 104 -13.41 -8.93 -0.50
N GLN A 105 -12.48 -8.18 0.07
CA GLN A 105 -12.76 -7.06 0.97
C GLN A 105 -12.02 -5.82 0.46
N ASN A 106 -12.70 -4.70 0.42
CA ASN A 106 -12.14 -3.39 0.13
C ASN A 106 -12.18 -2.56 1.42
N ILE A 107 -11.00 -2.20 1.92
CA ILE A 107 -10.79 -1.56 3.21
C ILE A 107 -10.20 -0.18 2.97
N LYS A 108 -10.73 0.83 3.66
CA LYS A 108 -10.23 2.19 3.67
C LYS A 108 -9.99 2.61 5.12
N ASP A 109 -8.74 2.76 5.50
CA ASP A 109 -8.38 3.31 6.80
C ASP A 109 -8.41 4.85 6.71
N GLU A 110 -9.18 5.49 7.60
CA GLU A 110 -9.05 6.93 7.83
C GLU A 110 -7.71 7.19 8.53
N VAL A 111 -6.71 7.68 7.79
CA VAL A 111 -5.45 8.11 8.37
C VAL A 111 -5.61 9.57 8.80
N GLU A 112 -5.79 9.80 10.10
CA GLU A 112 -5.71 11.14 10.66
C GLU A 112 -4.29 11.67 10.42
N VAL A 113 -4.18 12.72 9.59
CA VAL A 113 -2.95 13.48 9.47
C VAL A 113 -2.81 14.25 10.78
N VAL A 114 -2.00 13.72 11.69
CA VAL A 114 -1.50 14.53 12.81
C VAL A 114 -0.50 15.51 12.18
N ASP A 115 -0.96 16.72 11.92
CA ASP A 115 -0.06 17.86 11.73
C ASP A 115 0.79 17.93 12.99
N MET A 116 2.04 17.46 12.90
CA MET A 116 3.06 17.86 13.84
C MET A 116 3.32 19.32 13.52
N ASP A 117 2.58 20.22 14.17
CA ASP A 117 2.97 21.61 14.28
C ASP A 117 4.43 21.61 14.75
N ASP A 118 5.30 22.03 13.84
CA ASP A 118 6.72 22.25 14.06
C ASP A 118 6.80 23.42 15.04
N ASP A 119 6.83 23.12 16.34
CA ASP A 119 7.25 24.07 17.37
C ASP A 119 8.73 24.39 17.08
N GLU A 120 8.96 25.30 16.13
CA GLU A 120 10.21 26.01 15.89
C GLU A 120 10.62 26.66 17.22
N THR A 121 11.44 25.95 17.97
CA THR A 121 12.21 26.49 19.09
C THR A 121 13.35 27.29 18.47
N ASP A 122 13.06 28.56 18.18
CA ASP A 122 14.02 29.57 17.75
C ASP A 122 14.94 29.95 18.93
N GLU A 123 15.92 29.09 19.21
CA GLU A 123 17.09 29.38 20.05
C GLU A 123 18.31 29.66 19.14
N GLU A 124 18.44 30.88 18.61
CA GLU A 124 19.71 31.42 18.12
C GLU A 124 19.84 32.87 18.66
N ASP A 125 20.66 33.08 19.69
CA ASP A 125 22.09 33.43 19.62
C ASP A 125 22.31 34.88 19.12
N ASP A 126 22.67 35.76 20.05
CA ASP A 126 23.30 37.05 19.72
C ASP A 126 24.48 37.24 20.67
N GLY A 127 25.64 36.75 20.23
CA GLY A 127 26.92 36.95 20.87
C GLY A 127 27.69 38.10 20.24
N GLU A 128 28.09 39.09 21.04
CA GLU A 128 29.21 40.01 20.79
C GLU A 128 29.70 40.52 22.17
N GLU A 129 30.95 40.79 22.48
CA GLU A 129 32.30 40.54 21.97
C GLU A 129 33.24 40.86 23.16
N GLU A 130 34.48 40.41 23.08
CA GLU A 130 35.52 40.46 24.11
C GLU A 130 35.86 41.86 24.66
N GLU A 131 36.29 41.94 25.93
CA GLU A 131 37.43 42.82 26.24
C GLU A 131 38.32 42.26 27.37
N ASP A 132 39.59 42.26 27.02
CA ASP A 132 40.79 41.68 27.60
C ASP A 132 41.32 42.58 28.72
N GLU A 133 41.51 42.07 29.95
CA GLU A 133 42.52 42.65 30.87
C GLU A 133 43.20 41.57 31.72
N ALA A 134 44.29 41.06 31.17
CA ALA A 134 45.33 40.37 31.93
C ALA A 134 45.93 41.26 33.03
N GLN A 135 45.90 40.80 34.29
CA GLN A 135 46.88 41.22 35.30
C GLN A 135 47.50 40.03 36.03
N PRO A 136 48.84 39.90 36.03
CA PRO A 136 49.53 38.83 36.73
C PRO A 136 50.07 39.31 38.08
N GLN A 137 49.74 38.65 39.21
CA GLN A 137 50.57 38.76 40.41
C GLN A 137 50.78 37.42 41.15
N LYS A 138 52.06 37.21 41.44
CA LYS A 138 52.72 36.02 41.95
C LYS A 138 52.57 35.84 43.48
N LYS A 139 53.00 34.65 43.93
CA LYS A 139 53.54 34.25 45.26
C LYS A 139 52.46 33.71 46.25
N LYS A 140 52.64 32.62 47.00
CA LYS A 140 53.81 31.81 47.39
C LYS A 140 53.33 30.50 48.05
N GLN A 141 54.05 29.40 47.76
CA GLN A 141 54.32 28.21 48.57
C GLN A 141 53.89 28.18 50.06
N LYS A 142 53.37 27.02 50.52
CA LYS A 142 54.16 26.10 51.38
C LYS A 142 53.57 24.69 51.52
N ASN A 143 54.52 23.75 51.58
CA ASN A 143 54.44 22.29 51.59
C ASN A 143 53.66 21.69 52.77
N GLY A 144 53.05 20.53 52.50
CA GLY A 144 52.80 19.50 53.49
C GLY A 144 54.07 18.70 53.81
N LYS A 145 54.25 18.44 55.10
CA LYS A 145 54.87 17.22 55.63
C LYS A 145 54.33 16.99 57.03
#